data_AF-A0A839PEB5-F1
#
_entry.id   AF-A0A839PEB5-F1
#
_cell.length_a   1.000
_cell.length_b   1.000
_cell.length_c   1.000
_cell.angle_alpha   90.00
_cell.angle_beta   90.00
_cell.angle_gamma   90.00
#
_symmetry.space_group_name_H-M   'P 1'
#
loop_
_entity.id
_entity.type
_entity.pdbx_description
1 polymer ?
#
loop_
_entity_poly.entity_id
_entity_poly.type
_entity_poly.pdbx_seq_one_letter_code
_entity_poly.pdbx_strand_id
1 'polypeptide(L)' 'MALTQPRLERAIGVVYRSGSEFPSHYFKAVLPQQFDAFVWFEQTAAVTGLPVTDPCQGESETFPTGL' A
#
# COMPACT_ATOMS: atom_id res chain seq x y z
N MET A 1 -1.53 25.87 7.62
CA MET A 1 -1.86 24.67 6.83
C MET A 1 -0.62 23.78 6.75
N ALA A 2 -0.46 22.82 7.67
CA ALA A 2 0.77 21.99 7.75
C ALA A 2 0.75 20.76 6.82
N LEU A 3 -0.44 20.32 6.41
CA LEU A 3 -0.64 19.12 5.59
C LEU A 3 -0.80 19.42 4.08
N THR A 4 -0.86 20.69 3.68
CA THR A 4 -1.04 21.09 2.28
C THR A 4 0.27 21.13 1.48
N GLN A 5 1.42 20.97 2.15
CA GLN A 5 2.71 20.88 1.46
C GLN A 5 2.83 19.51 0.79
N PRO A 6 3.24 19.45 -0.49
CA PRO A 6 3.50 18.19 -1.16
C PRO A 6 4.59 17.38 -0.44
N ARG A 7 4.31 16.11 -0.19
CA ARG A 7 5.24 15.14 0.43
C ARG A 7 5.37 13.91 -0.49
N LEU A 8 6.43 13.14 -0.31
CA LEU A 8 6.52 11.84 -0.96
C LEU A 8 5.68 10.83 -0.19
N GLU A 9 4.73 10.21 -0.88
CA GLU A 9 3.91 9.10 -0.40
C GLU A 9 4.37 7.81 -1.07
N ARG A 10 4.42 6.73 -0.29
CA ARG A 10 4.76 5.38 -0.77
C ARG A 10 3.50 4.53 -0.89
N ALA A 11 3.19 4.06 -2.09
CA ALA A 11 2.15 3.06 -2.28
C ALA A 11 2.64 1.66 -1.86
N ILE A 12 1.79 0.93 -1.13
CA ILE A 12 1.98 -0.49 -0.76
C ILE A 12 0.94 -1.32 -1.51
N GLY A 13 1.27 -2.55 -1.90
CA GLY A 13 0.38 -3.43 -2.69
C GLY A 13 0.55 -3.29 -4.22
N VAL A 14 1.65 -2.68 -4.66
CA VAL A 14 2.04 -2.54 -6.07
C VAL A 14 3.05 -3.61 -6.48
N VAL A 15 3.14 -3.91 -7.78
CA VAL A 15 4.08 -4.92 -8.31
C VAL A 15 5.53 -4.49 -8.05
N TYR A 16 6.24 -5.25 -7.22
CA TYR A 16 7.62 -4.93 -6.84
C TYR A 16 8.61 -5.36 -7.94
N ARG A 17 9.31 -4.40 -8.55
CA ARG A 17 10.45 -4.66 -9.44
C ARG A 17 11.76 -4.26 -8.77
N SER A 18 12.65 -5.23 -8.57
CA SER A 18 13.97 -4.99 -7.99
C SER A 18 14.74 -3.92 -8.79
N GLY A 19 15.41 -3.01 -8.08
CA GLY A 19 16.20 -1.92 -8.69
C GLY A 19 15.42 -0.64 -9.05
N SER A 20 14.11 -0.55 -8.76
CA SER A 20 13.29 0.62 -9.14
C SER A 20 12.39 1.15 -8.02
N GLU A 21 12.79 1.02 -6.76
CA GLU A 21 11.91 1.30 -5.62
C GLU A 21 11.37 2.74 -5.61
N PHE A 22 12.22 3.73 -5.86
CA PHE A 22 11.84 5.14 -5.84
C PHE A 22 10.84 5.51 -6.96
N PRO A 23 11.10 5.26 -8.25
CA PRO A 23 10.16 5.61 -9.32
C PRO A 23 8.89 4.74 -9.35
N SER A 24 8.94 3.50 -8.85
CA SER A 24 7.79 2.58 -8.94
C SER A 24 6.81 2.71 -7.78
N HIS A 25 7.26 3.16 -6.60
CA HIS A 25 6.45 3.14 -5.39
C HIS A 25 6.21 4.50 -4.75
N TYR A 26 6.99 5.52 -5.09
CA TYR A 26 6.86 6.86 -4.49
C TYR A 26 6.27 7.86 -5.48
N PHE A 27 5.36 8.70 -4.99
CA PHE A 27 4.78 9.81 -5.76
C PHE A 27 4.58 11.04 -4.87
N LYS A 28 4.42 12.21 -5.49
CA LYS A 28 4.13 13.45 -4.75
C LYS A 28 2.64 13.51 -4.42
N ALA A 29 2.36 13.75 -3.15
CA ALA A 29 1.05 13.70 -2.54
C ALA A 29 0.76 14.98 -1.76
N VAL A 30 -0.46 15.50 -1.87
CA VAL A 30 -0.97 16.54 -0.97
C VAL A 30 -2.03 15.88 -0.11
N LEU A 31 -1.63 15.53 1.11
CA LEU A 31 -2.38 14.66 2.01
C LEU A 31 -3.91 14.97 2.10
N PRO A 32 -4.35 16.21 2.41
CA PRO A 32 -5.78 16.51 2.56
C PRO A 32 -6.56 16.55 1.24
N GLN A 33 -5.89 16.44 0.08
CA GLN A 33 -6.57 16.32 -1.22
C GLN A 33 -6.89 14.87 -1.58
N GLN A 34 -6.25 13.90 -0.93
CA GLN A 34 -6.42 12.48 -1.21
C GLN A 34 -7.30 11.76 -0.19
N PHE A 35 -7.28 12.21 1.07
CA PHE A 35 -7.98 11.53 2.16
C PHE A 35 -8.61 12.54 3.12
N ASP A 36 -9.76 12.17 3.69
CA ASP A 36 -10.49 12.97 4.66
C ASP A 36 -9.88 12.91 6.08
N ALA A 37 -9.15 11.84 6.40
CA ALA A 37 -8.53 11.63 7.70
C ALA A 37 -7.31 10.70 7.63
N PHE A 38 -6.46 10.77 8.66
CA PHE A 38 -5.25 9.95 8.78
C PHE A 38 -5.16 9.33 10.18
N VAL A 39 -4.69 8.09 10.23
CA VAL A 39 -4.27 7.42 11.48
C VAL A 39 -2.77 7.17 11.38
N TRP A 40 -2.02 7.64 12.37
CA TRP A 40 -0.56 7.57 12.36
C TRP A 40 -0.05 6.44 13.24
N PHE A 41 0.81 5.60 12.67
CA PHE A 41 1.53 4.53 13.37
C PHE A 41 3.03 4.71 13.12
N GLU A 42 3.81 4.94 14.18
CA GLU A 42 5.28 5.06 14.08
C GLU A 42 5.93 3.74 13.65
N GLN A 43 5.35 2.62 14.07
CA GLN A 43 5.86 1.27 13.80
C GLN A 43 4.71 0.37 13.39
N THR A 44 4.98 -0.47 12.39
CA THR A 44 4.05 -1.50 11.93
C THR A 44 4.75 -2.85 11.98
N ALA A 45 3.95 -3.92 12.07
CA ALA A 45 4.43 -5.28 12.02
C ALA A 45 3.67 -6.05 10.94
N ALA A 46 4.26 -7.14 10.46
CA ALA A 46 3.57 -8.04 9.53
C ALA A 46 2.33 -8.63 10.21
N VAL A 47 1.21 -8.67 9.48
CA VAL A 47 -0.01 -9.33 9.95
C VAL A 47 0.17 -10.85 9.95
N THR A 48 -0.42 -11.53 10.92
CA THR A 48 -0.54 -12.99 10.89
C THR A 48 -1.65 -13.37 9.92
N GLY A 49 -1.32 -14.16 8.90
CA GLY A 49 -2.32 -14.68 7.96
C GLY A 49 -3.39 -15.50 8.69
N LEU A 50 -4.64 -15.38 8.23
CA LEU A 50 -5.73 -16.20 8.74
C LEU A 50 -5.46 -17.68 8.45
N PRO A 51 -5.92 -18.61 9.31
CA PRO A 51 -5.83 -20.02 9.01
C PRO A 51 -6.61 -20.34 7.74
N VAL A 52 -5.97 -21.01 6.79
CA VAL A 52 -6.60 -21.47 5.55
C VAL A 52 -7.72 -22.43 5.95
N THR A 53 -8.97 -21.98 5.80
CA THR A 53 -10.14 -22.82 6.03
C THR A 53 -10.53 -23.39 4.68
N ASP A 54 -10.03 -24.59 4.40
CA ASP A 54 -10.28 -25.39 3.19
C ASP A 54 -9.52 -24.93 1.91
N PRO A 55 -8.48 -25.65 1.46
CA PRO A 55 -7.74 -25.32 0.24
C PRO A 55 -8.55 -25.50 -1.06
N CYS A 56 -9.81 -25.95 -0.99
CA CYS A 56 -10.67 -26.21 -2.15
C CYS A 56 -11.69 -25.11 -2.51
N GLN A 57 -11.82 -24.04 -1.72
CA GLN A 57 -12.60 -22.86 -2.15
C GLN A 57 -11.60 -21.83 -2.65
N GLY A 58 -11.42 -21.78 -3.98
CA GLY A 58 -10.55 -20.83 -4.66
C GLY A 58 -10.77 -19.42 -4.15
N GLU A 59 -9.94 -19.01 -3.20
CA GLU A 59 -9.73 -17.62 -2.87
C GLU A 59 -9.21 -17.03 -4.18
N SER A 60 -10.06 -16.22 -4.83
CA SER A 60 -9.66 -15.49 -6.02
C SER A 60 -8.32 -14.86 -5.71
N GLU A 61 -7.27 -15.26 -6.42
CA GLU A 61 -5.95 -14.67 -6.26
C GLU A 61 -6.13 -13.14 -6.30
N THR A 62 -6.06 -12.49 -5.13
CA THR A 62 -6.27 -11.04 -5.00
C THR A 62 -5.04 -10.26 -5.49
N PHE A 63 -4.10 -10.95 -6.12
CA PHE A 63 -2.98 -10.34 -6.81
C PHE A 63 -3.51 -9.69 -8.07
N PRO A 64 -3.22 -8.39 -8.30
CA PRO A 64 -3.55 -7.79 -9.58
C PRO A 64 -2.76 -8.53 -10.65
N THR A 65 -3.46 -9.27 -11.50
CA THR A 65 -2.88 -9.75 -12.76
C THR A 65 -2.59 -8.51 -13.60
N GLY A 66 -1.35 -8.06 -13.55
CA GLY A 66 -0.88 -6.97 -14.40
C GLY A 66 -0.99 -7.39 -15.85
N LEU A 67 -1.68 -6.57 -16.67
CA LEU A 67 -1.61 -6.63 -18.12
C LEU A 67 -0.17 -6.41 -18.61
#